data_AF-A0A9R0XTH2-F1
#
_entry.id   AF-A0A9R0XTH2-F1
#
_cell.length_a   1.000
_cell.length_b   1.000
_cell.length_c   1.000
_cell.angle_alpha   90.00
_cell.angle_beta   90.00
_cell.angle_gamma   90.00
#
_symmetry.space_group_name_H-M   'P 1'
#
loop_
_entity.id
_entity.type
_entity.pdbx_description
1 polymer ?
#
loop_
_entity_poly.entity_id
_entity_poly.type
_entity_poly.pdbx_seq_one_letter_code
_entity_poly.pdbx_strand_id
1 'polypeptide(L)'
;MEKAMEQGVPEGGEPKNVAVVVADILTKECPSSTFLQNVGFESSSKKKFNRSATALDAHVQELEYRLEKERRAAELMREELVEVKKKSEEIEAACTAEYQLLLQRVEATDARAAASDARFVRLMDLFEGKIV
;
A
#
# COMPACT_ATOMS: atom_id res chain seq x y z
N MET A 1 27.44 65.74 0.34
CA MET A 1 28.09 64.45 0.63
C MET A 1 29.40 64.72 1.34
N GLU A 2 29.35 65.18 2.59
CA GLU A 2 30.58 65.50 3.35
C GLU A 2 30.24 65.77 4.83
N LYS A 3 29.90 64.73 5.63
CA LYS A 3 29.80 64.87 7.11
C LYS A 3 29.61 63.57 7.92
N ALA A 4 30.27 62.47 7.56
CA ALA A 4 30.13 61.22 8.33
C ALA A 4 31.40 60.35 8.42
N MET A 5 32.59 60.96 8.31
CA MET A 5 33.84 60.28 8.59
C MET A 5 34.48 60.89 9.83
N GLU A 6 33.91 60.66 11.00
CA GLU A 6 34.60 60.85 12.28
C GLU A 6 33.69 60.38 13.42
N GLN A 7 33.65 59.07 13.65
CA GLN A 7 33.30 58.54 14.96
C GLN A 7 34.25 57.37 15.25
N GLY A 8 35.20 57.64 16.14
CA GLY A 8 36.24 56.70 16.54
C GLY A 8 35.64 55.44 17.16
N VAL A 9 36.14 54.30 16.70
CA VAL A 9 35.87 53.00 17.31
C VAL A 9 36.58 52.97 18.68
N PRO A 10 35.88 52.71 19.79
CA PRO A 10 36.56 52.48 21.07
C PRO A 10 37.33 51.15 20.97
N GLU A 11 38.66 51.23 21.05
CA GLU A 11 39.55 50.08 21.12
C GLU A 11 39.27 49.27 22.40
N GLY A 12 39.12 47.94 22.27
CA GLY A 12 39.20 47.02 23.42
C GLY A 12 38.24 45.83 23.50
N GLY A 13 37.41 45.55 22.49
CA GLY A 13 36.58 44.33 22.44
C GLY A 13 37.06 43.34 21.39
N GLU A 14 36.80 42.03 21.59
CA GLU A 14 37.02 41.00 20.55
C GLU A 14 36.52 41.49 19.18
N PRO A 15 37.30 41.30 18.10
CA PRO A 15 36.94 41.82 16.79
C PRO A 15 35.60 41.22 16.38
N LYS A 16 34.56 42.05 16.40
CA LYS A 16 33.22 41.65 15.98
C LYS A 16 33.32 41.16 14.54
N ASN A 17 32.81 39.95 14.29
CA ASN A 17 32.74 39.38 12.95
C ASN A 17 32.08 40.41 12.01
N VAL A 18 32.65 40.61 10.81
CA VAL A 18 32.19 41.58 9.82
C VAL A 18 30.69 41.44 9.56
N ALA A 19 30.16 40.22 9.54
CA ALA A 19 28.73 39.96 9.36
C ALA A 19 27.88 40.54 10.50
N VAL A 20 28.37 40.46 11.74
CA VAL A 20 27.70 41.01 12.93
C VAL A 20 27.76 42.54 12.91
N VAL A 21 28.90 43.11 12.50
CA VAL A 21 29.05 44.57 12.38
C VAL A 21 28.11 45.14 11.32
N VAL A 22 28.06 44.52 10.14
CA VAL A 22 27.17 44.93 9.04
C VAL A 22 25.70 44.79 9.46
N ALA A 23 25.34 43.71 10.15
CA ALA A 23 23.99 43.55 10.67
C ALA A 23 23.62 44.61 11.71
N ASP A 24 24.52 44.93 12.65
CA ASP A 24 24.30 45.96 13.66
C ASP A 24 24.15 47.37 13.05
N ILE A 25 24.98 47.72 12.06
CA ILE A 25 24.88 49.02 11.37
C ILE A 25 23.57 49.11 10.61
N LEU A 26 23.23 48.08 9.82
CA LEU A 26 22.00 48.07 9.04
C LEU A 26 20.76 48.08 9.92
N THR A 27 20.81 47.53 11.14
CA THR A 27 19.66 47.55 12.05
C THR A 27 19.57 48.84 12.88
N LYS A 28 20.70 49.46 13.26
CA LYS A 28 20.73 50.66 14.12
C LYS A 28 20.71 51.97 13.34
N GLU A 29 21.47 52.06 12.25
CA GLU A 29 21.61 53.29 11.46
C GLU A 29 20.65 53.36 10.28
N CYS A 30 20.22 52.20 9.77
CA CYS A 30 19.31 52.13 8.63
C CYS A 30 18.15 51.15 8.88
N PRO A 31 17.31 51.35 9.91
CA PRO A 31 16.26 50.41 10.30
C PRO A 31 15.20 50.12 9.22
N SER A 32 15.12 50.96 8.18
CA SER A 32 14.28 50.72 6.98
C SER A 32 14.95 49.90 5.89
N SER A 33 16.20 49.49 6.07
CA SER A 33 16.98 48.74 5.08
C SER A 33 16.47 47.30 4.95
N THR A 34 16.06 46.93 3.75
CA THR A 34 15.69 45.56 3.38
C THR A 34 16.90 44.73 2.94
N PHE A 35 18.13 45.24 3.08
CA PHE A 35 19.33 44.57 2.58
C PHE A 35 19.46 43.14 3.12
N LEU A 36 19.40 42.95 4.44
CA LEU A 36 19.50 41.62 5.07
C LEU A 36 18.38 40.68 4.62
N GLN A 37 17.18 41.22 4.37
CA GLN A 37 16.05 40.48 3.82
C GLN A 37 16.30 40.04 2.37
N ASN A 38 16.79 40.95 1.53
CA ASN A 38 17.08 40.69 0.13
C ASN A 38 18.24 39.71 -0.06
N VAL A 39 19.22 39.70 0.85
CA VAL A 39 20.35 38.76 0.82
C VAL A 39 20.09 37.47 1.61
N GLY A 40 18.86 37.26 2.11
CA GLY A 40 18.46 36.03 2.80
C GLY A 40 19.06 35.84 4.20
N PHE A 41 19.60 36.90 4.79
CA PHE A 41 20.21 36.94 6.12
C PHE A 41 19.27 37.50 7.19
N GLU A 42 17.94 37.48 6.97
CA GLU A 42 17.01 37.76 8.06
C GLU A 42 17.40 36.90 9.25
N SER A 43 17.59 37.53 10.42
CA SER A 43 17.68 36.85 11.70
C SER A 43 16.44 35.97 11.79
N SER A 44 16.63 34.70 11.40
CA SER A 44 15.61 33.68 11.43
C SER A 44 15.23 33.53 12.89
N SER A 45 14.17 34.22 13.26
CA SER A 45 13.40 33.96 14.46
C SER A 45 13.11 32.47 14.45
N LYS A 46 13.84 31.74 15.29
CA LYS A 46 13.90 30.28 15.44
C LYS A 46 12.55 29.67 15.84
N LYS A 47 11.50 29.84 15.05
CA LYS A 47 10.13 29.49 15.47
C LYS A 47 9.43 28.43 14.63
N LYS A 48 10.13 27.67 13.80
CA LYS A 48 9.47 26.62 12.99
C LYS A 48 10.04 25.21 13.05
N PHE A 49 11.10 24.94 13.84
CA PHE A 49 11.69 23.60 13.91
C PHE A 49 11.47 22.85 15.24
N ASN A 50 10.68 23.38 16.16
CA ASN A 50 10.43 22.72 17.45
C ASN A 50 9.16 21.87 17.42
N ARG A 51 9.15 20.75 16.66
CA ARG A 51 8.38 19.60 17.15
C ARG A 51 9.20 19.04 18.30
N SER A 52 8.66 19.06 19.53
CA SER A 52 9.35 18.51 20.68
C SER A 52 9.67 17.04 20.42
N ALA A 53 10.82 16.55 20.90
CA ALA A 53 11.21 15.15 20.77
C ALA A 53 10.10 14.20 21.27
N THR A 54 9.38 14.60 22.31
CA THR A 54 8.20 13.89 22.85
C THR A 54 7.03 13.79 21.87
N ALA A 55 6.75 14.85 21.09
CA ALA A 55 5.69 14.82 20.08
C ALA A 55 6.06 13.94 18.89
N LEU A 56 7.35 13.86 18.56
CA LEU A 56 7.85 12.94 17.55
C LEU A 56 7.77 11.48 18.04
N ASP A 57 8.18 11.21 19.28
CA ASP A 57 8.15 9.87 19.89
C ASP A 57 6.71 9.32 19.98
N ALA A 58 5.75 10.13 20.41
CA ALA A 58 4.35 9.74 20.43
C ALA A 58 3.80 9.40 19.03
N HIS A 59 4.23 10.14 18.01
CA HIS A 59 3.83 9.87 16.63
C HIS A 59 4.46 8.58 16.09
N VAL A 60 5.71 8.28 16.46
CA VAL A 60 6.36 7.00 16.10
C VAL A 60 5.62 5.83 16.73
N GLN A 61 5.30 5.90 18.03
CA GLN A 61 4.53 4.86 18.72
C GLN A 61 3.15 4.62 18.09
N GLU A 62 2.45 5.68 17.71
CA GLU A 62 1.16 5.56 17.01
C GLU A 62 1.31 4.87 15.64
N LEU A 63 2.37 5.20 14.88
CA LEU A 63 2.63 4.56 13.60
C LEU A 63 2.99 3.08 13.76
N GLU A 64 3.80 2.73 14.76
CA GLU A 64 4.16 1.34 15.07
C GLU A 64 2.92 0.53 15.48
N TYR A 65 2.05 1.12 16.31
CA TYR A 65 0.78 0.49 16.68
C TYR A 65 -0.11 0.23 15.46
N ARG A 66 -0.26 1.21 14.57
CA ARG A 66 -1.04 1.04 13.33
C ARG A 66 -0.43 -0.03 12.42
N LEU A 67 0.89 -0.02 12.25
CA LEU A 67 1.58 -1.00 11.44
C LEU A 67 1.37 -2.41 11.97
N GLU A 68 1.49 -2.61 13.28
CA GLU A 68 1.27 -3.91 13.90
C GLU A 68 -0.18 -4.38 13.77
N LYS A 69 -1.15 -3.46 13.94
CA LYS A 69 -2.57 -3.74 13.71
C LYS A 69 -2.84 -4.17 12.26
N GLU A 70 -2.27 -3.46 11.29
CA GLU A 70 -2.41 -3.78 9.87
C GLU A 70 -1.74 -5.11 9.52
N ARG A 71 -0.57 -5.40 10.08
CA ARG A 71 0.11 -6.70 9.91
C ARG A 71 -0.77 -7.86 10.35
N ARG A 72 -1.36 -7.77 11.55
CA ARG A 72 -2.27 -8.80 12.05
C ARG A 72 -3.51 -8.96 11.19
N ALA A 73 -4.10 -7.84 10.74
CA ALA A 73 -5.24 -7.90 9.83
C ALA A 73 -4.88 -8.56 8.50
N ALA A 74 -3.71 -8.24 7.93
CA ALA A 74 -3.22 -8.84 6.70
C ALA A 74 -2.91 -10.33 6.84
N GLU A 75 -2.41 -10.76 8.01
CA GLU A 75 -2.16 -12.16 8.31
C GLU A 75 -3.46 -12.96 8.41
N LEU A 76 -4.46 -12.46 9.13
CA LEU A 76 -5.80 -13.05 9.18
C LEU A 76 -6.43 -13.17 7.79
N MET A 77 -6.37 -12.11 6.97
CA MET A 77 -6.87 -12.16 5.61
C MET A 77 -6.14 -13.20 4.75
N ARG A 78 -4.83 -13.39 4.98
CA ARG A 78 -4.05 -14.40 4.26
C ARG A 78 -4.48 -15.81 4.67
N GLU A 79 -4.69 -16.04 5.96
CA GLU A 79 -5.18 -17.33 6.49
C GLU A 79 -6.57 -17.65 5.94
N GLU A 80 -7.50 -16.69 5.97
CA GLU A 80 -8.84 -16.84 5.39
C GLU A 80 -8.77 -17.17 3.89
N LEU A 81 -7.91 -16.48 3.13
CA LEU A 81 -7.73 -16.77 1.70
C LEU A 81 -7.18 -18.16 1.44
N VAL A 82 -6.26 -18.65 2.27
CA VAL A 82 -5.73 -20.02 2.17
C VAL A 82 -6.84 -21.03 2.46
N GLU A 83 -7.66 -20.81 3.49
CA GLU A 83 -8.77 -21.69 3.82
C GLU A 83 -9.84 -21.70 2.72
N VAL A 84 -10.19 -20.54 2.17
CA VAL A 84 -11.16 -20.43 1.07
C VAL A 84 -10.63 -21.12 -0.19
N LYS A 85 -9.36 -20.95 -0.53
CA LYS A 85 -8.75 -21.67 -1.67
C LYS A 85 -8.84 -23.18 -1.49
N LYS A 86 -8.46 -23.68 -0.32
CA LYS A 86 -8.54 -25.11 -0.01
C LYS A 86 -9.97 -25.64 -0.16
N LYS A 87 -10.96 -24.95 0.41
CA LYS A 87 -12.38 -25.32 0.27
C LYS A 87 -12.83 -25.29 -1.20
N SER A 88 -12.38 -24.31 -1.97
CA SER A 88 -12.68 -24.22 -3.40
C SER A 88 -12.11 -25.41 -4.17
N GLU A 89 -10.85 -25.77 -3.92
CA GLU A 89 -10.20 -26.94 -4.55
C GLU A 89 -10.90 -28.25 -4.17
N GLU A 90 -11.31 -28.41 -2.91
CA GLU A 90 -12.08 -29.57 -2.44
C GLU A 90 -13.46 -29.68 -3.13
N ILE A 91 -14.17 -28.55 -3.27
CA ILE A 91 -15.46 -28.49 -3.96
C ILE A 91 -15.28 -28.80 -5.45
N GLU A 92 -14.27 -28.22 -6.10
CA GLU A 92 -13.98 -28.46 -7.52
C GLU A 92 -13.66 -29.94 -7.77
N ALA A 93 -12.85 -30.56 -6.91
CA ALA A 93 -12.55 -31.99 -6.98
C ALA A 93 -13.81 -32.85 -6.80
N ALA A 94 -14.67 -32.52 -5.84
CA ALA A 94 -15.93 -33.23 -5.62
C ALA A 94 -16.89 -33.08 -6.81
N CYS A 95 -17.08 -31.86 -7.33
CA CYS A 95 -17.91 -31.62 -8.51
C CYS A 95 -17.38 -32.36 -9.75
N THR A 96 -16.05 -32.39 -9.94
CA THR A 96 -15.44 -33.12 -11.06
C THR A 96 -15.69 -34.62 -10.95
N ALA A 97 -15.56 -35.19 -9.75
CA ALA A 97 -15.85 -36.61 -9.52
C ALA A 97 -17.33 -36.95 -9.76
N GLU A 98 -18.25 -36.13 -9.26
CA GLU A 98 -19.68 -36.30 -9.49
C GLU A 98 -20.04 -36.22 -10.98
N TYR A 99 -19.45 -35.26 -11.68
CA TYR A 99 -19.66 -35.11 -13.12
C TYR A 99 -19.19 -36.35 -13.90
N GLN A 100 -18.01 -36.89 -13.57
CA GLN A 100 -17.51 -38.12 -14.20
C GLN A 100 -18.42 -39.33 -13.93
N LEU A 101 -18.93 -39.48 -12.70
CA LEU A 101 -19.90 -40.54 -12.37
C LEU A 101 -21.21 -40.38 -13.15
N LEU A 102 -21.67 -39.14 -13.33
CA LEU A 102 -22.86 -38.87 -14.12
C LEU A 102 -22.65 -39.25 -15.59
N LEU A 103 -21.49 -38.90 -16.16
CA LEU A 103 -21.13 -39.28 -17.53
C LEU A 103 -21.16 -40.80 -17.72
N GLN A 104 -20.49 -41.54 -16.84
CA GLN A 104 -20.49 -43.01 -16.86
C GLN A 104 -21.90 -43.59 -16.73
N ARG A 105 -22.74 -42.99 -15.89
CA ARG A 105 -24.13 -43.44 -15.74
C ARG A 105 -24.93 -43.20 -17.02
N VAL A 106 -24.75 -42.06 -17.68
CA VAL A 106 -25.42 -41.76 -18.97
C VAL A 106 -24.98 -42.75 -20.04
N GLU A 107 -23.67 -42.97 -20.18
CA GLU A 107 -23.13 -43.97 -21.13
C GLU A 107 -23.68 -45.38 -20.86
N ALA A 108 -23.75 -45.78 -19.58
CA ALA A 108 -24.33 -47.06 -19.19
C ALA A 108 -25.83 -47.15 -19.48
N THR A 109 -26.59 -46.07 -19.30
CA THR A 109 -28.01 -46.05 -19.65
C THR A 109 -28.24 -46.13 -21.15
N ASP A 110 -27.42 -45.45 -21.95
CA ASP A 110 -27.51 -45.48 -23.41
C ASP A 110 -27.14 -46.87 -23.96
N ALA A 111 -26.07 -47.47 -23.43
CA ALA A 111 -25.69 -48.84 -23.77
C ALA A 111 -26.81 -49.85 -23.42
N ARG A 112 -27.48 -49.65 -22.28
CA ARG A 112 -28.62 -50.49 -21.87
C ARG A 112 -29.82 -50.31 -22.79
N ALA A 113 -30.12 -49.07 -23.21
CA ALA A 113 -31.19 -48.78 -24.16
C ALA A 113 -30.90 -49.44 -25.52
N ALA A 114 -29.71 -49.23 -26.09
CA ALA A 114 -29.29 -49.84 -27.34
C ALA A 114 -29.33 -51.38 -27.29
N ALA A 115 -28.89 -51.98 -26.17
CA ALA A 115 -28.98 -53.43 -25.98
C ALA A 115 -30.44 -53.92 -25.90
N SER A 116 -31.34 -53.11 -25.32
CA SER A 116 -32.77 -53.42 -25.27
C SER A 116 -33.40 -53.36 -26.65
N ASP A 117 -33.12 -52.32 -27.42
CA ASP A 117 -33.61 -52.17 -28.78
C ASP A 117 -33.12 -53.31 -29.67
N ALA A 118 -31.84 -53.68 -29.58
CA ALA A 118 -31.29 -54.82 -30.30
C ALA A 118 -31.90 -56.17 -29.89
N ARG A 119 -32.35 -56.32 -28.63
CA ARG A 119 -33.11 -57.52 -28.21
C ARG A 119 -34.51 -57.51 -28.80
N PHE A 120 -35.17 -56.35 -28.83
CA PHE A 120 -36.51 -56.21 -29.40
C PHE A 120 -36.51 -56.49 -30.91
N VAL A 121 -35.55 -55.93 -31.67
CA VAL A 121 -35.38 -56.22 -33.10
C VAL A 121 -35.22 -57.71 -33.34
N ARG A 122 -34.32 -58.38 -32.60
CA ARG A 122 -34.16 -59.84 -32.69
C ARG A 122 -35.44 -60.61 -32.41
N LEU A 123 -36.20 -60.22 -31.39
CA LEU A 123 -37.47 -60.86 -31.08
C LEU A 123 -38.47 -60.71 -32.23
N MET A 124 -38.55 -59.53 -32.84
CA MET A 124 -39.41 -59.29 -34.00
C MET A 124 -39.00 -60.12 -35.21
N ASP A 125 -37.69 -60.22 -35.49
CA ASP A 125 -37.19 -61.06 -36.58
C ASP A 125 -37.52 -62.56 -36.37
N LEU A 126 -37.53 -63.06 -35.13
CA LEU A 126 -38.01 -64.41 -34.82
C LEU A 126 -39.51 -64.57 -35.12
N PHE A 127 -40.35 -63.60 -34.72
CA PHE A 127 -41.80 -63.66 -35.00
C PHE A 127 -42.11 -63.60 -36.48
N GLU A 128 -41.33 -62.84 -37.25
CA GLU A 128 -41.47 -62.71 -38.70
C GLU A 128 -40.83 -63.88 -39.48
N GLY A 129 -40.19 -64.83 -38.77
CA GLY A 129 -39.55 -66.01 -39.37
C GLY A 129 -38.28 -65.69 -40.17
N LYS A 130 -37.65 -64.53 -39.93
CA LYS A 130 -36.44 -64.06 -40.62
C LYS A 130 -35.15 -64.69 -40.09
N ILE A 131 -35.20 -65.25 -38.87
CA ILE A 131 -34.07 -65.92 -38.22
C ILE A 131 -34.56 -67.32 -37.78
N VAL A 132 -33.85 -68.37 -38.22
CA VAL A 132 -34.09 -69.79 -37.88
C VAL A 132 -33.00 -70.29 -36.94
#